data_AF-A0A842MRC8-F1
#
_entry.id   AF-A0A842MRC8-F1
#
_cell.length_a   1.000
_cell.length_b   1.000
_cell.length_c   1.000
_cell.angle_alpha   90.00
_cell.angle_beta   90.00
_cell.angle_gamma   90.00
#
_symmetry.space_group_name_H-M   'P 1'
#
loop_
_entity.id
_entity.type
_entity.pdbx_description
1 polymer ?
#
loop_
_entity_poly.entity_id
_entity_poly.type
_entity_poly.pdbx_seq_one_letter_code
_entity_poly.pdbx_strand_id
1 'polypeptide(L)'
;MAEINRLADEWGPEKILQVYDASTRMKGILVIDNTALGPGKGGIRMTPTVTIEEVFRLARAMTWKCALADLPFGGAKAGIIADPKTITKEEKMHLIRAFAIALKPLSPSQYVAAPDLNTGEEEMAVYALANGSLNSCTGKPASMCVRPGVKCGIPHEHGSTAYGVFHTLIIATEHRGLNLKKAKIGIDGFGNVGSALAKYLAELGAEIVAVSDSRGCIYNPEGLDYEKLRRVKADTGSVVNYTPGQVLRHEE
;
A
#
# COMPACT_ATOMS: atom_id res chain seq x y z
N MET A 1 3.30 -25.19 -12.96
CA MET A 1 2.19 -26.15 -12.92
C MET A 1 1.65 -26.34 -11.51
N ALA A 2 2.47 -26.74 -10.52
CA ALA A 2 1.98 -26.96 -9.14
C ALA A 2 1.27 -25.74 -8.53
N GLU A 3 1.83 -24.54 -8.64
CA GLU A 3 1.19 -23.30 -8.15
C GLU A 3 -0.12 -22.98 -8.88
N ILE A 4 -0.16 -23.10 -10.21
CA ILE A 4 -1.38 -22.83 -11.00
C ILE A 4 -2.49 -23.81 -10.60
N ASN A 5 -2.19 -25.11 -10.51
CA ASN A 5 -3.18 -26.11 -10.12
C ASN A 5 -3.73 -25.90 -8.71
N ARG A 6 -2.98 -25.22 -7.83
CA ARG A 6 -3.39 -24.92 -6.46
C ARG A 6 -4.17 -23.61 -6.35
N LEU A 7 -3.77 -22.59 -7.10
CA LEU A 7 -4.30 -21.23 -6.97
C LEU A 7 -5.41 -20.92 -7.96
N ALA A 8 -5.48 -21.61 -9.08
CA ALA A 8 -6.45 -21.32 -10.14
C ALA A 8 -7.87 -21.76 -9.76
N ASP A 9 -8.83 -20.88 -10.04
CA ASP A 9 -10.27 -21.12 -9.95
C ASP A 9 -11.00 -20.45 -11.13
N GLU A 10 -12.33 -20.35 -11.10
CA GLU A 10 -13.09 -19.76 -12.21
C GLU A 10 -12.80 -18.27 -12.47
N TRP A 11 -12.13 -17.58 -11.53
CA TRP A 11 -11.86 -16.14 -11.62
C TRP A 11 -10.44 -15.81 -12.10
N GLY A 12 -9.50 -16.73 -11.88
CA GLY A 12 -8.08 -16.49 -12.14
C GLY A 12 -7.17 -17.41 -11.33
N PRO A 13 -5.85 -17.13 -11.27
CA PRO A 13 -5.20 -16.00 -11.91
C PRO A 13 -4.96 -16.25 -13.40
N GLU A 14 -5.20 -15.25 -14.25
CA GLU A 14 -4.90 -15.30 -15.68
C GLU A 14 -3.40 -15.48 -15.97
N LYS A 15 -2.53 -14.84 -15.18
CA LYS A 15 -1.07 -14.90 -15.37
C LYS A 15 -0.33 -14.87 -14.04
N ILE A 16 0.66 -15.74 -13.92
CA ILE A 16 1.70 -15.68 -12.89
C ILE A 16 3.04 -15.57 -13.61
N LEU A 17 3.75 -14.47 -13.38
CA LEU A 17 5.06 -14.19 -13.93
C LEU A 17 6.10 -14.11 -12.80
N GLN A 18 7.19 -14.84 -12.98
CA GLN A 18 8.39 -14.70 -12.14
C GLN A 18 9.53 -14.20 -13.03
N VAL A 19 10.24 -13.19 -12.56
CA VAL A 19 11.35 -12.58 -13.29
C VAL A 19 12.60 -12.58 -12.42
N TYR A 20 13.74 -12.79 -13.08
CA TYR A 20 15.05 -12.67 -12.49
C TYR A 20 15.94 -11.81 -13.39
N ASP A 21 16.58 -10.81 -12.82
CA ASP A 21 17.60 -10.02 -13.51
C ASP A 21 18.99 -10.40 -12.99
N ALA A 22 19.85 -10.90 -13.88
CA ALA A 22 21.16 -11.42 -13.50
C ALA A 22 22.12 -10.32 -13.03
N SER A 23 21.98 -9.09 -13.54
CA SER A 23 22.90 -7.98 -13.25
C SER A 23 22.70 -7.41 -11.85
N THR A 24 21.43 -7.26 -11.43
CA THR A 24 21.02 -6.71 -10.13
C THR A 24 20.66 -7.78 -9.12
N ARG A 25 20.59 -9.05 -9.55
CA ARG A 25 20.04 -10.19 -8.79
C ARG A 25 18.59 -9.99 -8.36
N MET A 26 17.85 -9.07 -8.99
CA MET A 26 16.46 -8.78 -8.68
C MET A 26 15.61 -10.02 -8.95
N LYS A 27 14.77 -10.37 -7.97
CA LYS A 27 13.74 -11.41 -8.08
C LYS A 27 12.38 -10.74 -7.91
N GLY A 28 11.51 -10.93 -8.89
CA GLY A 28 10.20 -10.29 -8.92
C GLY A 28 9.10 -11.26 -9.28
N ILE A 29 7.91 -11.00 -8.75
CA ILE A 29 6.68 -11.74 -9.01
C ILE A 29 5.63 -10.73 -9.46
N LEU A 30 4.88 -11.07 -10.51
CA LEU A 30 3.65 -10.39 -10.91
C LEU A 30 2.55 -11.43 -11.04
N VAL A 31 1.42 -11.20 -10.38
CA VAL A 31 0.19 -11.95 -10.63
C VAL A 31 -0.84 -10.99 -11.21
N ILE A 32 -1.36 -11.34 -12.39
CA ILE A 32 -2.55 -10.72 -12.97
C ILE A 32 -3.66 -11.72 -12.72
N ASP A 33 -4.59 -11.35 -11.85
CA ASP A 33 -5.65 -12.24 -11.41
C ASP A 33 -6.77 -12.29 -12.45
N ASN A 34 -7.34 -11.13 -12.78
CA ASN A 34 -8.45 -11.01 -13.72
C ASN A 34 -8.39 -9.66 -14.45
N THR A 35 -8.69 -9.62 -15.74
CA THR A 35 -8.67 -8.41 -16.59
C THR A 35 -10.01 -8.10 -17.27
N ALA A 36 -11.10 -8.73 -16.85
CA ALA A 36 -12.42 -8.61 -17.48
C ALA A 36 -12.93 -7.16 -17.56
N LEU A 37 -12.63 -6.32 -16.55
CA LEU A 37 -13.02 -4.91 -16.51
C LEU A 37 -11.96 -3.94 -17.07
N GLY A 38 -10.80 -4.44 -17.48
CA GLY A 38 -9.67 -3.64 -17.93
C GLY A 38 -8.31 -4.18 -17.44
N PRO A 39 -7.21 -3.43 -17.64
CA PRO A 39 -5.89 -3.88 -17.22
C PRO A 39 -5.85 -4.13 -15.71
N GLY A 40 -5.06 -5.11 -15.28
CA GLY A 40 -4.89 -5.42 -13.87
C GLY A 40 -4.28 -4.24 -13.11
N LYS A 41 -4.92 -3.80 -12.03
CA LYS A 41 -4.43 -2.73 -11.17
C LYS A 41 -3.87 -3.31 -9.88
N GLY A 42 -2.64 -2.93 -9.52
CA GLY A 42 -1.97 -3.48 -8.36
C GLY A 42 -0.76 -2.70 -7.92
N GLY A 43 -0.43 -2.78 -6.63
CA GLY A 43 0.81 -2.20 -6.08
C GLY A 43 2.00 -3.16 -6.15
N ILE A 44 3.21 -2.61 -6.05
CA ILE A 44 4.48 -3.36 -5.96
C ILE A 44 4.93 -3.40 -4.50
N ARG A 45 4.89 -4.58 -3.88
CA ARG A 45 5.42 -4.81 -2.53
C ARG A 45 6.92 -5.10 -2.56
N MET A 46 7.70 -4.64 -1.59
CA MET A 46 9.10 -5.03 -1.46
C MET A 46 9.37 -5.56 -0.05
N THR A 47 9.50 -6.88 0.11
CA THR A 47 9.87 -7.53 1.37
C THR A 47 10.72 -8.76 1.10
N PRO A 48 11.54 -9.22 2.06
CA PRO A 48 12.35 -10.43 1.87
C PRO A 48 11.51 -11.72 1.84
N THR A 49 10.23 -11.65 2.22
CA THR A 49 9.35 -12.81 2.41
C THR A 49 8.23 -12.91 1.39
N VAL A 50 8.19 -12.05 0.36
CA VAL A 50 7.14 -12.10 -0.67
C VAL A 50 7.09 -13.50 -1.29
N THR A 51 5.89 -14.09 -1.32
CA THR A 51 5.62 -15.38 -1.99
C THR A 51 4.62 -15.23 -3.13
N ILE A 52 4.57 -16.21 -4.03
CA ILE A 52 3.58 -16.25 -5.13
C ILE A 52 2.16 -16.26 -4.57
N GLU A 53 1.92 -17.06 -3.53
CA GLU A 53 0.61 -17.16 -2.88
C GLU A 53 0.15 -15.83 -2.28
N GLU A 54 1.03 -15.13 -1.57
CA GLU A 54 0.74 -13.80 -1.03
C GLU A 54 0.37 -12.82 -2.16
N VAL A 55 1.17 -12.78 -3.22
CA VAL A 55 0.95 -11.88 -4.36
C VAL A 55 -0.37 -12.23 -5.06
N PHE A 56 -0.68 -13.51 -5.23
CA PHE A 56 -1.95 -13.97 -5.80
C PHE A 56 -3.15 -13.53 -4.95
N ARG A 57 -3.13 -13.78 -3.64
CA ARG A 57 -4.24 -13.40 -2.75
C ARG A 57 -4.48 -11.90 -2.77
N LEU A 58 -3.41 -11.11 -2.82
CA LEU A 58 -3.49 -9.65 -2.96
C LEU A 58 -3.99 -9.21 -4.34
N ALA A 59 -3.62 -9.91 -5.42
CA ALA A 59 -4.14 -9.64 -6.76
C ALA A 59 -5.65 -9.91 -6.85
N ARG A 60 -6.12 -11.02 -6.25
CA ARG A 60 -7.54 -11.35 -6.12
C ARG A 60 -8.30 -10.29 -5.33
N ALA A 61 -7.73 -9.81 -4.22
CA ALA A 61 -8.32 -8.71 -3.46
C ALA A 61 -8.41 -7.42 -4.31
N MET A 62 -7.45 -7.17 -5.18
CA MET A 62 -7.52 -6.04 -6.12
C MET A 62 -8.62 -6.22 -7.18
N THR A 63 -8.85 -7.43 -7.70
CA THR A 63 -9.96 -7.72 -8.62
C THR A 63 -11.29 -7.30 -8.00
N TRP A 64 -11.56 -7.81 -6.79
CA TRP A 64 -12.81 -7.49 -6.09
C TRP A 64 -12.92 -6.03 -5.71
N LYS A 65 -11.83 -5.42 -5.23
CA LYS A 65 -11.81 -4.01 -4.86
C LYS A 65 -12.11 -3.11 -6.05
N CYS A 66 -11.52 -3.37 -7.21
CA CYS A 66 -11.74 -2.58 -8.41
C CYS A 66 -13.16 -2.76 -8.94
N ALA A 67 -13.67 -3.99 -8.98
CA ALA A 67 -15.05 -4.27 -9.39
C ALA A 67 -16.08 -3.61 -8.46
N LEU A 68 -15.91 -3.73 -7.15
CA LEU A 68 -16.84 -3.13 -6.17
C LEU A 68 -16.85 -1.60 -6.22
N ALA A 69 -15.72 -0.99 -6.57
CA ALA A 69 -15.59 0.45 -6.73
C ALA A 69 -15.98 0.96 -8.13
N ASP A 70 -16.51 0.10 -8.99
CA ASP A 70 -16.89 0.38 -10.39
C ASP A 70 -15.75 1.06 -11.18
N LEU A 71 -14.52 0.57 -10.98
CA LEU A 71 -13.35 1.06 -11.68
C LEU A 71 -13.10 0.25 -12.96
N PRO A 72 -12.61 0.87 -14.05
CA PRO A 72 -12.30 0.18 -15.31
C PRO A 72 -10.96 -0.56 -15.24
N PHE A 73 -10.80 -1.37 -14.19
CA PHE A 73 -9.58 -2.11 -13.89
C PHE A 73 -9.93 -3.52 -13.41
N GLY A 74 -9.13 -4.48 -13.87
CA GLY A 74 -9.02 -5.79 -13.24
C GLY A 74 -8.12 -5.78 -12.02
N GLY A 75 -7.78 -6.96 -11.50
CA GLY A 75 -6.88 -7.12 -10.37
C GLY A 75 -5.50 -7.62 -10.75
N ALA A 76 -4.48 -6.99 -10.19
CA ALA A 76 -3.11 -7.49 -10.24
C ALA A 76 -2.39 -7.17 -8.93
N LYS A 77 -1.24 -7.82 -8.71
CA LYS A 77 -0.30 -7.44 -7.67
C LYS A 77 1.10 -7.86 -8.07
N ALA A 78 2.09 -7.10 -7.64
CA ALA A 78 3.48 -7.44 -7.82
C ALA A 78 4.23 -7.42 -6.49
N GLY A 79 5.35 -8.13 -6.45
CA GLY A 79 6.30 -8.05 -5.37
C GLY A 79 7.74 -8.29 -5.81
N ILE A 80 8.66 -7.62 -5.13
CA ILE A 80 10.11 -7.78 -5.28
C ILE A 80 10.64 -8.38 -3.98
N ILE A 81 11.43 -9.46 -4.11
CA ILE A 81 12.01 -10.16 -2.97
C ILE A 81 13.31 -9.44 -2.57
N ALA A 82 13.20 -8.46 -1.67
CA ALA A 82 14.32 -7.69 -1.15
C ALA A 82 13.97 -7.08 0.21
N ASP A 83 14.96 -6.89 1.09
CA ASP A 83 14.79 -6.13 2.33
C ASP A 83 15.30 -4.70 2.17
N PRO A 84 14.40 -3.69 2.13
CA PRO A 84 14.79 -2.28 2.05
C PRO A 84 15.67 -1.79 3.20
N LYS A 85 15.70 -2.50 4.33
CA LYS A 85 16.51 -2.14 5.50
C LYS A 85 17.97 -2.54 5.36
N THR A 86 18.27 -3.48 4.46
CA THR A 86 19.63 -4.01 4.28
C THR A 86 20.28 -3.53 2.98
N ILE A 87 19.60 -2.70 2.20
CA ILE A 87 20.09 -2.16 0.94
C ILE A 87 20.06 -0.63 0.96
N THR A 88 20.93 -0.03 0.18
CA THR A 88 20.96 1.41 -0.06
C THR A 88 19.77 1.86 -0.92
N LYS A 89 19.46 3.16 -0.87
CA LYS A 89 18.47 3.78 -1.74
C LYS A 89 18.80 3.56 -3.23
N GLU A 90 20.07 3.68 -3.60
CA GLU A 90 20.55 3.46 -4.97
C GLU A 90 20.25 2.02 -5.44
N GLU A 91 20.62 1.02 -4.64
CA GLU A 91 20.35 -0.39 -4.93
C GLU A 91 18.86 -0.65 -5.07
N LYS A 92 18.03 -0.09 -4.18
CA LYS A 92 16.57 -0.18 -4.27
C LYS A 92 16.05 0.34 -5.62
N MET A 93 16.55 1.48 -6.08
CA MET A 93 16.17 2.05 -7.38
C MET A 93 16.64 1.19 -8.56
N HIS A 94 17.80 0.54 -8.45
CA HIS A 94 18.25 -0.44 -9.45
C HIS A 94 17.33 -1.65 -9.54
N LEU A 95 16.89 -2.20 -8.41
CA LEU A 95 15.92 -3.32 -8.40
C LEU A 95 14.59 -2.90 -9.05
N ILE A 96 14.07 -1.71 -8.71
CA ILE A 96 12.84 -1.19 -9.30
C ILE A 96 12.98 -0.99 -10.81
N ARG A 97 14.12 -0.44 -11.27
CA ARG A 97 14.41 -0.25 -12.69
C ARG A 97 14.45 -1.58 -13.44
N ALA A 98 15.16 -2.57 -12.92
CA ALA A 98 15.25 -3.90 -13.51
C ALA A 98 13.86 -4.56 -13.61
N PHE A 99 13.05 -4.44 -12.55
CA PHE A 99 11.69 -4.97 -12.53
C PHE A 99 10.77 -4.27 -13.54
N ALA A 100 10.85 -2.94 -13.65
CA ALA A 100 10.07 -2.16 -14.61
C ALA A 100 10.39 -2.52 -16.07
N ILE A 101 11.66 -2.76 -16.38
CA ILE A 101 12.12 -3.22 -17.70
C ILE A 101 11.56 -4.61 -17.99
N ALA A 102 11.65 -5.53 -17.03
CA ALA A 102 11.14 -6.90 -17.19
C ALA A 102 9.61 -6.94 -17.43
N LEU A 103 8.86 -5.99 -16.87
CA LEU A 103 7.41 -5.89 -17.03
C LEU A 103 6.95 -5.06 -18.23
N LYS A 104 7.87 -4.49 -19.03
CA LYS A 104 7.54 -3.68 -20.21
C LYS A 104 6.58 -4.33 -21.21
N PRO A 105 6.64 -5.65 -21.48
CA PRO A 105 5.68 -6.29 -22.39
C PRO A 105 4.23 -6.33 -21.88
N LEU A 106 4.02 -6.20 -20.57
CA LEU A 106 2.70 -6.31 -19.93
C LEU A 106 2.16 -4.96 -19.45
N SER A 107 3.02 -3.98 -19.17
CA SER A 107 2.62 -2.70 -18.60
C SER A 107 2.91 -1.58 -19.61
N PRO A 108 1.92 -0.72 -19.95
CA PRO A 108 0.64 -0.50 -19.26
C PRO A 108 -0.55 -1.37 -19.72
N SER A 109 -0.42 -2.12 -20.81
CA SER A 109 -1.58 -2.69 -21.53
C SER A 109 -2.40 -3.71 -20.74
N GLN A 110 -1.76 -4.46 -19.84
CA GLN A 110 -2.37 -5.50 -19.02
C GLN A 110 -2.12 -5.30 -17.52
N TYR A 111 -1.15 -4.47 -17.15
CA TYR A 111 -0.83 -4.17 -15.76
C TYR A 111 -0.49 -2.70 -15.56
N VAL A 112 -1.13 -2.07 -14.56
CA VAL A 112 -0.83 -0.70 -14.13
C VAL A 112 -0.41 -0.71 -12.66
N ALA A 113 0.87 -0.50 -12.41
CA ALA A 113 1.49 -0.56 -11.09
C ALA A 113 1.04 0.57 -10.14
N ALA A 114 1.38 0.44 -8.86
CA ALA A 114 1.16 1.42 -7.82
C ALA A 114 2.16 1.20 -6.66
N PRO A 115 2.22 2.14 -5.70
CA PRO A 115 2.85 1.91 -4.41
C PRO A 115 2.18 0.77 -3.62
N ASP A 116 2.97 0.11 -2.78
CA ASP A 116 2.53 -0.79 -1.70
C ASP A 116 3.56 -0.75 -0.56
N LEU A 117 3.59 -1.76 0.30
CA LEU A 117 4.55 -1.83 1.40
C LEU A 117 5.99 -1.70 0.88
N ASN A 118 6.69 -0.71 1.43
CA ASN A 118 8.06 -0.32 1.10
C ASN A 118 8.28 0.22 -0.32
N THR A 119 7.24 0.63 -1.04
CA THR A 119 7.37 1.43 -2.28
C THR A 119 6.49 2.67 -2.21
N GLY A 120 6.95 3.77 -2.78
CA GLY A 120 6.32 5.08 -2.74
C GLY A 120 6.44 5.82 -4.06
N GLU A 121 6.38 7.14 -4.02
CA GLU A 121 6.38 7.95 -5.24
C GLU A 121 7.71 7.90 -6.00
N GLU A 122 8.84 7.83 -5.29
CA GLU A 122 10.17 7.75 -5.90
C GLU A 122 10.34 6.46 -6.71
N GLU A 123 9.92 5.32 -6.15
CA GLU A 123 9.95 4.05 -6.88
C GLU A 123 9.00 4.06 -8.08
N MET A 124 7.82 4.69 -7.96
CA MET A 124 6.89 4.81 -9.10
C MET A 124 7.44 5.72 -10.19
N ALA A 125 8.20 6.76 -9.84
CA ALA A 125 8.90 7.60 -10.81
C ALA A 125 9.93 6.78 -11.61
N VAL A 126 10.78 6.02 -10.91
CA VAL A 126 11.78 5.15 -11.56
C VAL A 126 11.10 4.09 -12.41
N TYR A 127 10.04 3.46 -11.91
CA TYR A 127 9.29 2.44 -12.65
C TYR A 127 8.72 3.01 -13.96
N ALA A 128 8.06 4.17 -13.91
CA ALA A 128 7.46 4.78 -15.09
C ALA A 128 8.48 5.10 -16.19
N LEU A 129 9.62 5.67 -15.80
CA LEU A 129 10.71 6.01 -16.71
C LEU A 129 11.35 4.77 -17.33
N ALA A 130 11.65 3.76 -16.51
CA ALA A 130 12.29 2.53 -16.94
C ALA A 130 11.38 1.63 -17.80
N ASN A 131 10.08 1.59 -17.49
CA ASN A 131 9.08 0.94 -18.33
C ASN A 131 8.92 1.64 -19.68
N GLY A 132 9.13 2.97 -19.72
CA GLY A 132 9.04 3.80 -20.93
C GLY A 132 7.64 4.36 -21.18
N SER A 133 6.76 4.34 -20.18
CA SER A 133 5.41 4.89 -20.26
C SER A 133 4.97 5.47 -18.92
N LEU A 134 4.51 6.73 -18.93
CA LEU A 134 3.94 7.38 -17.74
C LEU A 134 2.58 6.79 -17.35
N ASN A 135 1.94 6.00 -18.22
CA ASN A 135 0.70 5.28 -17.93
C ASN A 135 0.91 3.91 -17.27
N SER A 136 2.16 3.47 -17.11
CA SER A 136 2.49 2.15 -16.56
C SER A 136 2.25 2.02 -15.06
N CYS A 137 2.11 3.14 -14.35
CA CYS A 137 1.82 3.15 -12.91
C CYS A 137 1.02 4.37 -12.48
N THR A 138 0.38 4.27 -11.31
CA THR A 138 -0.14 5.39 -10.51
C THR A 138 0.76 5.63 -9.31
N GLY A 139 0.52 6.67 -8.51
CA GLY A 139 1.34 6.93 -7.31
C GLY A 139 2.64 7.71 -7.56
N LYS A 140 2.85 8.20 -8.78
CA LYS A 140 4.02 9.00 -9.18
C LYS A 140 4.00 10.40 -8.54
N PRO A 141 5.15 11.09 -8.46
CA PRO A 141 5.22 12.49 -8.01
C PRO A 141 4.30 13.39 -8.83
N ALA A 142 3.73 14.43 -8.19
CA ALA A 142 2.74 15.31 -8.82
C ALA A 142 3.23 15.94 -10.14
N SER A 143 4.53 16.19 -10.26
CA SER A 143 5.20 16.74 -11.45
C SER A 143 5.25 15.78 -12.64
N MET A 144 5.04 14.47 -12.44
CA MET A 144 5.11 13.46 -13.50
C MET A 144 3.72 13.22 -14.10
N CYS A 145 3.47 13.84 -15.24
CA CYS A 145 2.21 13.74 -15.96
C CYS A 145 2.40 13.37 -17.43
N VAL A 146 1.40 12.67 -18.00
CA VAL A 146 1.34 12.37 -19.44
C VAL A 146 1.25 13.63 -20.30
N ARG A 147 0.70 14.72 -19.76
CA ARG A 147 0.58 16.00 -20.44
C ARG A 147 1.67 16.95 -19.92
N PRO A 148 2.57 17.45 -20.79
CA PRO A 148 3.60 18.42 -20.39
C PRO A 148 2.98 19.66 -19.74
N GLY A 149 3.62 20.16 -18.66
CA GLY A 149 3.18 21.35 -17.92
C GLY A 149 1.97 21.13 -16.99
N VAL A 150 1.42 19.92 -16.93
CA VAL A 150 0.31 19.57 -16.03
C VAL A 150 0.82 18.77 -14.85
N LYS A 151 0.27 19.03 -13.66
CA LYS A 151 0.48 18.18 -12.47
C LYS A 151 -0.65 17.16 -12.39
N CYS A 152 -0.39 15.91 -12.77
CA CYS A 152 -1.38 14.82 -12.70
C CYS A 152 -0.86 13.53 -12.07
N GLY A 153 0.40 13.50 -11.60
CA GLY A 153 0.82 12.47 -10.67
C GLY A 153 0.00 12.61 -9.38
N ILE A 154 -0.31 11.49 -8.75
CA ILE A 154 -1.08 11.46 -7.50
C ILE A 154 -0.22 10.71 -6.47
N PRO A 155 0.67 11.40 -5.75
CA PRO A 155 1.46 10.80 -4.69
C PRO A 155 0.58 10.09 -3.68
N HIS A 156 0.96 8.87 -3.29
CA HIS A 156 0.18 8.07 -2.35
C HIS A 156 0.17 8.65 -0.94
N GLU A 157 1.18 9.45 -0.59
CA GLU A 157 1.40 10.02 0.75
C GLU A 157 0.36 11.08 1.14
N HIS A 158 -0.51 11.51 0.21
CA HIS A 158 -1.59 12.47 0.50
C HIS A 158 -2.76 11.88 1.30
N GLY A 159 -2.68 10.63 1.76
CA GLY A 159 -3.65 10.06 2.71
C GLY A 159 -4.97 9.61 2.08
N SER A 160 -5.05 9.46 0.75
CA SER A 160 -6.30 9.10 0.05
C SER A 160 -6.93 7.80 0.52
N THR A 161 -6.10 6.79 0.86
CA THR A 161 -6.61 5.53 1.43
C THR A 161 -7.19 5.74 2.82
N ALA A 162 -6.50 6.51 3.68
CA ALA A 162 -6.99 6.85 5.00
C ALA A 162 -8.27 7.68 4.96
N TYR A 163 -8.38 8.58 3.97
CA TYR A 163 -9.57 9.38 3.73
C TYR A 163 -10.77 8.49 3.37
N GLY A 164 -10.57 7.48 2.53
CA GLY A 164 -11.60 6.48 2.22
C GLY A 164 -12.03 5.69 3.46
N VAL A 165 -11.08 5.25 4.29
CA VAL A 165 -11.37 4.55 5.56
C VAL A 165 -12.16 5.45 6.51
N PHE A 166 -11.75 6.71 6.66
CA PHE A 166 -12.41 7.70 7.50
C PHE A 166 -13.88 7.91 7.09
N HIS A 167 -14.15 8.12 5.80
CA HIS A 167 -15.53 8.29 5.32
C HIS A 167 -16.36 7.02 5.44
N THR A 168 -15.77 5.86 5.15
CA THR A 168 -16.46 4.58 5.32
C THR A 168 -16.84 4.37 6.79
N LEU A 169 -15.96 4.74 7.72
CA LEU A 169 -16.21 4.67 9.15
C LEU A 169 -17.36 5.59 9.57
N ILE A 170 -17.39 6.84 9.09
CA ILE A 170 -18.51 7.78 9.35
C ILE A 170 -19.84 7.13 8.93
N ILE A 171 -19.94 6.72 7.66
CA ILE A 171 -21.18 6.13 7.10
C ILE A 171 -21.58 4.87 7.87
N ALA A 172 -20.62 4.00 8.18
CA ALA A 172 -20.89 2.78 8.93
C ALA A 172 -21.38 3.07 10.35
N THR A 173 -20.81 4.06 11.03
CA THR A 173 -21.24 4.44 12.38
C THR A 173 -22.63 5.07 12.38
N GLU A 174 -22.94 5.93 11.42
CA GLU A 174 -24.27 6.51 11.22
C GLU A 174 -25.32 5.43 10.98
N HIS A 175 -25.04 4.49 10.09
CA HIS A 175 -25.93 3.36 9.81
C HIS A 175 -26.19 2.47 11.03
N ARG A 176 -25.20 2.38 11.95
CA ARG A 176 -25.32 1.63 13.21
C ARG A 176 -25.87 2.45 14.38
N GLY A 177 -26.17 3.73 14.18
CA GLY A 177 -26.59 4.63 15.26
C GLY A 177 -25.49 4.90 16.29
N LEU A 178 -24.21 4.72 15.94
CA LEU A 178 -23.07 4.98 16.80
C LEU A 178 -22.57 6.41 16.59
N ASN A 179 -22.36 7.15 17.68
CA ASN A 179 -21.73 8.46 17.61
C ASN A 179 -20.21 8.31 17.68
N LEU A 180 -19.54 8.50 16.54
CA LEU A 180 -18.09 8.34 16.42
C LEU A 180 -17.29 9.27 17.37
N LYS A 181 -17.80 10.46 17.69
CA LYS A 181 -17.15 11.39 18.64
C LYS A 181 -17.23 10.94 20.10
N LYS A 182 -18.14 10.02 20.40
CA LYS A 182 -18.28 9.40 21.74
C LYS A 182 -17.66 8.01 21.80
N ALA A 183 -17.15 7.50 20.68
CA ALA A 183 -16.53 6.19 20.61
C ALA A 183 -15.04 6.29 20.96
N LYS A 184 -14.53 5.26 21.63
CA LYS A 184 -13.10 5.06 21.83
C LYS A 184 -12.53 4.27 20.66
N ILE A 185 -11.50 4.79 20.01
CA ILE A 185 -10.96 4.25 18.78
C ILE A 185 -9.55 3.68 19.01
N GLY A 186 -9.35 2.45 18.57
CA GLY A 186 -8.03 1.84 18.40
C GLY A 186 -7.64 1.80 16.92
N ILE A 187 -6.36 2.07 16.62
CA ILE A 187 -5.82 2.01 15.26
C ILE A 187 -4.64 1.03 15.24
N ASP A 188 -4.78 -0.05 14.47
CA ASP A 188 -3.67 -0.97 14.23
C ASP A 188 -2.78 -0.46 13.08
N GLY A 189 -1.55 -0.12 13.41
CA GLY A 189 -0.53 0.39 12.50
C GLY A 189 -0.51 1.92 12.37
N PHE A 190 0.65 2.52 12.63
CA PHE A 190 0.88 3.97 12.49
C PHE A 190 1.84 4.32 11.33
N GLY A 191 1.59 3.73 10.17
CA GLY A 191 2.24 4.07 8.90
C GLY A 191 1.45 5.12 8.10
N ASN A 192 1.65 5.19 6.78
CA ASN A 192 1.01 6.18 5.90
C ASN A 192 -0.52 6.23 6.06
N VAL A 193 -1.18 5.06 6.13
CA VAL A 193 -2.64 5.00 6.27
C VAL A 193 -3.08 5.33 7.69
N GLY A 194 -2.55 4.64 8.70
CA GLY A 194 -3.01 4.81 10.08
C GLY A 194 -2.70 6.18 10.68
N SER A 195 -1.53 6.76 10.37
CA SER A 195 -1.22 8.14 10.80
C SER A 195 -2.14 9.16 10.15
N ALA A 196 -2.44 9.02 8.86
CA ALA A 196 -3.38 9.93 8.19
C ALA A 196 -4.82 9.73 8.70
N LEU A 197 -5.23 8.50 9.02
CA LEU A 197 -6.54 8.21 9.62
C LEU A 197 -6.65 8.83 11.01
N ALA A 198 -5.60 8.67 11.84
CA ALA A 198 -5.53 9.29 13.16
C ALA A 198 -5.67 10.81 13.09
N LYS A 199 -5.05 11.44 12.08
CA LYS A 199 -5.21 12.86 11.80
C LYS A 199 -6.68 13.22 11.55
N TYR A 200 -7.34 12.57 10.59
CA TYR A 200 -8.73 12.87 10.25
C TYR A 200 -9.70 12.64 11.42
N LEU A 201 -9.46 11.60 12.22
CA LEU A 201 -10.22 11.31 13.43
C LEU A 201 -10.02 12.37 14.52
N ALA A 202 -8.79 12.81 14.74
CA ALA A 202 -8.47 13.88 15.68
C ALA A 202 -9.13 15.22 15.24
N GLU A 203 -9.07 15.56 13.95
CA GLU A 203 -9.72 16.76 13.38
C GLU A 203 -11.25 16.71 13.52
N LEU A 204 -11.86 15.51 13.45
CA LEU A 204 -13.29 15.32 13.72
C LEU A 204 -13.64 15.48 15.21
N GLY A 205 -12.66 15.36 16.10
CA GLY A 205 -12.82 15.32 17.55
C GLY A 205 -13.21 13.94 18.10
N ALA A 206 -12.80 12.86 17.42
CA ALA A 206 -12.96 11.50 17.93
C ALA A 206 -11.83 11.12 18.89
N GLU A 207 -12.14 10.27 19.87
CA GLU A 207 -11.19 9.89 20.92
C GLU A 207 -10.39 8.65 20.51
N ILE A 208 -9.14 8.86 20.08
CA ILE A 208 -8.20 7.78 19.79
C ILE A 208 -7.53 7.38 21.10
N VAL A 209 -7.73 6.14 21.54
CA VAL A 209 -7.19 5.65 22.82
C VAL A 209 -6.07 4.65 22.64
N ALA A 210 -5.99 3.97 21.50
CA ALA A 210 -4.95 2.98 21.23
C ALA A 210 -4.38 3.12 19.83
N VAL A 211 -3.06 2.99 19.70
CA VAL A 211 -2.36 2.95 18.41
C VAL A 211 -1.23 1.94 18.46
N SER A 212 -1.11 1.08 17.44
CA SER A 212 0.02 0.15 17.32
C SER A 212 1.01 0.54 16.22
N ASP A 213 2.22 0.00 16.30
CA ASP A 213 3.14 -0.13 15.17
C ASP A 213 3.96 -1.42 15.27
N SER A 214 4.97 -1.56 14.41
CA SER A 214 5.84 -2.76 14.36
C SER A 214 6.56 -3.11 15.66
N ARG A 215 6.58 -2.23 16.67
CA ARG A 215 7.24 -2.47 17.97
C ARG A 215 6.27 -2.65 19.14
N GLY A 216 4.96 -2.46 18.95
CA GLY A 216 3.96 -2.67 20.00
C GLY A 216 2.77 -1.72 19.91
N CYS A 217 1.91 -1.75 20.93
CA CYS A 217 0.70 -0.94 21.04
C CYS A 217 0.81 0.03 22.22
N ILE A 218 0.52 1.31 22.00
CA ILE A 218 0.34 2.30 23.06
C ILE A 218 -1.14 2.52 23.33
N TYR A 219 -1.51 2.57 24.60
CA TYR A 219 -2.86 2.83 25.07
C TYR A 219 -2.88 3.98 26.08
N ASN A 220 -3.81 4.92 25.92
CA ASN A 220 -4.14 5.91 26.93
C ASN A 220 -5.68 6.02 27.04
N PRO A 221 -6.29 5.62 28.17
CA PRO A 221 -7.74 5.72 28.35
C PRO A 221 -8.28 7.15 28.31
N GLU A 222 -7.42 8.16 28.52
CA GLU A 222 -7.73 9.60 28.43
C GLU A 222 -7.57 10.17 27.00
N GLY A 223 -7.14 9.34 26.04
CA GLY A 223 -6.91 9.73 24.66
C GLY A 223 -5.43 10.01 24.32
N LEU A 224 -5.11 9.84 23.04
CA LEU A 224 -3.79 10.08 22.46
C LEU A 224 -3.84 11.37 21.65
N ASP A 225 -2.95 12.31 21.96
CA ASP A 225 -2.79 13.53 21.17
C ASP A 225 -2.06 13.19 19.86
N TYR A 226 -2.72 13.45 18.74
CA TYR A 226 -2.21 13.09 17.42
C TYR A 226 -0.87 13.78 17.08
N GLU A 227 -0.72 15.09 17.36
CA GLU A 227 0.51 15.81 17.01
C GLU A 227 1.70 15.33 17.85
N LYS A 228 1.49 15.06 19.13
CA LYS A 228 2.48 14.47 20.01
C LYS A 228 2.83 13.05 19.57
N LEU A 229 1.83 12.21 19.24
CA LEU A 229 2.06 10.85 18.75
C LEU A 229 2.89 10.84 17.47
N ARG A 230 2.57 11.75 16.53
CA ARG A 230 3.32 11.94 15.28
C ARG A 230 4.78 12.33 15.55
N ARG A 231 5.01 13.28 16.45
CA ARG A 231 6.38 13.71 16.85
C ARG A 231 7.16 12.56 17.50
N VAL A 232 6.56 11.88 18.48
CA VAL A 232 7.17 10.73 19.16
C VAL A 232 7.57 9.65 18.15
N LYS A 233 6.68 9.32 17.20
CA LYS A 233 6.98 8.35 16.14
C LYS A 233 8.16 8.80 15.28
N ALA A 234 8.20 10.07 14.89
CA ALA A 234 9.28 10.62 14.06
C ALA A 234 10.63 10.63 14.79
N ASP A 235 10.64 11.04 16.06
CA ASP A 235 11.87 11.24 16.83
C ASP A 235 12.46 9.92 17.36
N THR A 236 11.61 8.97 17.73
CA THR A 236 12.02 7.72 18.41
C THR A 236 11.86 6.47 17.54
N GLY A 237 11.20 6.61 16.40
CA GLY A 237 10.88 5.51 15.48
C GLY A 237 9.70 4.64 15.92
N SER A 238 9.04 4.90 17.06
CA SER A 238 7.86 4.13 17.48
C SER A 238 6.86 4.86 18.36
N VAL A 239 5.59 4.48 18.26
CA VAL A 239 4.47 5.01 19.06
C VAL A 239 4.53 4.60 20.53
N VAL A 240 5.19 3.49 20.86
CA VAL A 240 5.27 2.96 22.24
C VAL A 240 6.02 3.88 23.20
N ASN A 241 6.77 4.85 22.67
CA ASN A 241 7.51 5.84 23.46
C ASN A 241 6.64 7.04 23.86
N TYR A 242 5.34 7.03 23.57
CA TYR A 242 4.43 8.10 23.91
C TYR A 242 4.10 8.07 25.41
N THR A 243 4.41 9.15 26.12
CA THR A 243 4.01 9.36 27.52
C THR A 243 2.81 10.33 27.57
N PRO A 244 1.83 10.15 28.48
CA PRO A 244 1.78 9.21 29.60
C PRO A 244 1.15 7.84 29.27
N GLY A 245 1.15 7.40 28.01
CA GLY A 245 0.49 6.13 27.62
C GLY A 245 1.15 4.88 28.21
N GLN A 246 0.37 3.81 28.33
CA GLN A 246 0.81 2.48 28.73
C GLN A 246 1.07 1.62 27.48
N VAL A 247 2.20 0.92 27.46
CA VAL A 247 2.49 -0.08 26.42
C VAL A 247 1.72 -1.35 26.73
N LEU A 248 0.86 -1.80 25.80
CA LEU A 248 0.12 -3.05 25.91
C LEU A 248 0.93 -4.22 25.32
N ARG A 249 0.74 -5.42 25.88
CA ARG A 249 1.27 -6.66 25.30
C ARG A 249 0.46 -7.04 24.07
N HIS A 250 1.01 -7.86 23.19
CA HIS A 250 0.35 -8.22 21.92
C HIS A 250 -1.00 -8.94 22.07
N GLU A 251 -1.28 -9.51 23.25
CA GLU A 251 -2.51 -10.24 23.59
C GLU A 251 -3.57 -9.35 24.28
N GLU A 252 -3.22 -8.10 24.61
CA GLU A 252 -4.04 -7.13 25.34
C GLU A 252 -4.49 -5.97 24.43
#